data_AF-A0A958C0G3-F1
#
_entry.id   AF-A0A958C0G3-F1
#
_cell.length_a   1.000
_cell.length_b   1.000
_cell.length_c   1.000
_cell.angle_alpha   90.00
_cell.angle_beta   90.00
_cell.angle_gamma   90.00
#
_symmetry.space_group_name_H-M   'P 1'
#
loop_
_entity.id
_entity.type
_entity.pdbx_description
1 polymer ?
#
loop_
_entity_poly.entity_id
_entity_poly.type
_entity_poly.pdbx_seq_one_letter_code
_entity_poly.pdbx_strand_id
1 'polypeptide(L)'
;TYSVCVECKRRGSTCITVAEGVPCLGPVTHAGCGAICPAYRRGCYGCYGPTEAPNMDALGHRFLAMGAAPAEIVRLFRTFNGYADAFRLAGDKLEETARTSVQPRG
;
A
#
# COMPACT_ATOMS: atom_id res chain seq x y z
N THR A 1 9.52 11.60 -9.66
CA THR A 1 8.37 12.38 -9.09
C THR A 1 8.07 11.97 -7.66
N TYR A 2 7.47 12.84 -6.83
CA TYR A 2 7.24 12.56 -5.40
C TYR A 2 5.95 11.76 -5.13
N SER A 3 5.80 11.21 -3.92
CA SER A 3 4.64 10.39 -3.56
C SER A 3 3.44 11.20 -3.06
N VAL A 4 2.24 10.61 -3.10
CA VAL A 4 0.98 11.22 -2.60
C VAL A 4 1.12 11.74 -1.16
N CYS A 5 2.00 11.16 -0.34
CA CYS A 5 2.24 11.63 1.03
C CYS A 5 2.63 13.12 1.12
N VAL A 6 3.35 13.66 0.14
CA VAL A 6 3.73 15.09 0.16
C VAL A 6 2.49 15.98 0.01
N GLU A 7 1.61 15.67 -0.95
CA GLU A 7 0.33 16.37 -1.12
C GLU A 7 -0.59 16.18 0.09
N CYS A 8 -0.69 14.94 0.60
CA CYS A 8 -1.51 14.61 1.75
C CYS A 8 -1.11 15.42 3.00
N LYS A 9 0.20 15.55 3.25
CA LYS A 9 0.72 16.37 4.36
C LYS A 9 0.51 17.86 4.12
N ARG A 10 0.76 18.36 2.90
CA ARG A 10 0.51 19.77 2.53
C ARG A 10 -0.95 20.18 2.68
N ARG A 11 -1.88 19.24 2.43
CA ARG A 11 -3.31 19.43 2.63
C ARG A 11 -3.72 19.50 4.11
N GLY A 12 -2.86 19.08 5.03
CA GLY A 12 -3.18 19.00 6.45
C GLY A 12 -4.04 17.79 6.83
N SER A 13 -4.13 16.77 5.96
CA SER A 13 -4.86 15.55 6.27
C SER A 13 -4.11 14.72 7.32
N THR A 14 -4.78 14.35 8.41
CA THR A 14 -4.25 13.40 9.39
C THR A 14 -3.90 12.09 8.70
N CYS A 15 -2.70 11.55 8.98
CA CYS A 15 -2.26 10.30 8.39
C CYS A 15 -3.10 9.13 8.91
N ILE A 16 -4.03 8.64 8.10
CA ILE A 16 -4.97 7.58 8.49
C ILE A 16 -4.27 6.26 8.88
N THR A 17 -3.13 5.96 8.26
CA THR A 17 -2.33 4.79 8.63
C THR A 17 -1.76 4.87 10.04
N VAL A 18 -1.37 6.07 10.48
CA VAL A 18 -0.82 6.27 11.83
C VAL A 18 -1.95 6.43 12.85
N ALA A 19 -2.98 7.22 12.52
CA ALA A 19 -4.05 7.55 13.45
C ALA A 19 -5.06 6.41 13.64
N GLU A 20 -5.30 5.61 12.61
CA GLU A 20 -6.41 4.63 12.58
C GLU A 20 -5.95 3.22 12.17
N GLY A 21 -4.67 3.01 11.87
CA GLY A 21 -4.14 1.71 11.45
C GLY A 21 -4.59 1.25 10.05
N VAL A 22 -5.16 2.17 9.24
CA VAL A 22 -5.71 1.82 7.92
C VAL A 22 -4.59 1.70 6.86
N PRO A 23 -4.51 0.57 6.12
CA PRO A 23 -3.58 0.43 5.00
C PRO A 23 -3.75 1.54 3.95
N CYS A 24 -2.64 2.11 3.50
CA CYS A 24 -2.63 3.24 2.56
C CYS A 24 -1.44 3.14 1.61
N LEU A 25 -1.68 3.09 0.31
CA LEU A 25 -0.63 3.04 -0.72
C LEU A 25 0.01 4.40 -1.02
N GLY A 26 -0.37 5.45 -0.30
CA GLY A 26 0.11 6.82 -0.52
C GLY A 26 1.65 6.96 -0.54
N PRO A 27 2.41 6.25 0.31
CA PRO A 27 3.87 6.33 0.31
C PRO A 27 4.54 5.83 -0.97
N VAL A 28 3.90 4.90 -1.68
CA VAL A 28 4.45 4.23 -2.87
C VAL A 28 3.77 4.64 -4.17
N THR A 29 2.83 5.59 -4.13
CA THR A 29 2.03 6.00 -5.28
C THR A 29 2.43 7.40 -5.74
N HIS A 30 2.50 7.64 -7.05
CA HIS A 30 2.72 8.97 -7.62
C HIS A 30 1.68 9.99 -7.14
N ALA A 31 2.15 11.19 -6.81
CA ALA A 31 1.31 12.35 -6.55
C ALA A 31 0.59 12.87 -7.81
N GLY A 32 -0.35 13.81 -7.64
CA GLY A 32 -1.12 14.42 -8.74
C GLY A 32 -2.64 14.28 -8.58
N CYS A 33 -3.10 13.43 -7.66
CA CYS A 33 -4.53 13.25 -7.37
C CYS A 33 -5.05 14.18 -6.26
N GLY A 34 -4.20 15.04 -5.69
CA GLY A 34 -4.56 15.98 -4.63
C GLY A 34 -4.88 15.30 -3.29
N ALA A 35 -4.37 14.08 -3.08
CA ALA A 35 -4.65 13.23 -1.93
C ALA A 35 -6.15 13.11 -1.61
N ILE A 36 -6.98 12.92 -2.65
CA ILE A 36 -8.44 12.88 -2.50
C ILE A 36 -8.92 11.77 -1.56
N CYS A 37 -8.38 10.54 -1.64
CA CYS A 37 -8.86 9.44 -0.79
C CYS A 37 -8.60 9.70 0.71
N PRO A 38 -7.36 10.08 1.12
CA PRO A 38 -7.10 10.42 2.53
C PRO A 38 -7.91 11.60 3.05
N ALA A 39 -8.26 12.58 2.19
CA ALA A 39 -9.11 13.70 2.59
C ALA A 39 -10.54 13.28 3.03
N TYR A 40 -10.99 12.10 2.58
CA TYR A 40 -12.27 11.50 2.96
C TYR A 40 -12.09 10.27 3.86
N ARG A 41 -11.03 10.24 4.67
CA ARG A 41 -10.74 9.16 5.64
C ARG A 41 -10.70 7.77 5.00
N ARG A 42 -10.05 7.65 3.85
CA ARG A 42 -9.74 6.37 3.19
C ARG A 42 -8.26 6.25 2.90
N GLY A 43 -7.74 5.03 2.96
CA GLY A 43 -6.41 4.74 2.44
C GLY A 43 -6.31 5.09 0.96
N CYS A 44 -5.13 5.54 0.51
CA CYS A 44 -4.85 5.68 -0.92
C CYS A 44 -4.85 4.29 -1.58
N TYR A 45 -5.48 4.18 -2.74
CA TYR A 45 -5.64 2.93 -3.47
C TYR A 45 -4.59 2.68 -4.56
N GLY A 46 -3.63 3.58 -4.74
CA GLY A 46 -2.57 3.36 -5.74
C GLY A 46 -2.99 3.56 -7.19
N CYS A 47 -4.08 4.28 -7.46
CA CYS A 47 -4.61 4.45 -8.82
C CYS A 47 -3.71 5.27 -9.77
N TYR A 48 -2.77 6.08 -9.25
CA TYR A 48 -1.82 6.86 -10.05
C TYR A 48 -0.51 6.12 -10.34
N GLY A 49 -0.44 4.84 -9.96
CA GLY A 49 0.71 3.98 -10.22
C GLY A 49 1.85 4.15 -9.22
N PRO A 50 2.77 3.18 -9.18
CA PRO A 50 3.90 3.19 -8.25
C PRO A 50 4.88 4.33 -8.58
N THR A 51 5.50 4.93 -7.57
CA THR A 51 6.63 5.86 -7.76
C THR A 51 7.85 5.17 -8.38
N GLU A 52 8.86 5.92 -8.82
CA GLU A 52 10.09 5.39 -9.48
C GLU A 52 10.84 4.36 -8.64
N ALA A 53 10.97 4.58 -7.33
CA ALA A 53 11.67 3.67 -6.40
C ALA A 53 10.82 3.41 -5.16
N PRO A 54 9.70 2.67 -5.27
CA PRO A 54 8.79 2.43 -4.17
C PRO A 54 9.34 1.35 -3.24
N ASN A 55 9.35 1.60 -1.93
CA ASN A 55 9.73 0.56 -0.95
C ASN A 55 8.50 -0.31 -0.59
N MET A 56 8.16 -1.22 -1.50
CA MET A 56 6.99 -2.10 -1.38
C MET A 56 7.10 -3.07 -0.20
N ASP A 57 8.29 -3.63 0.03
CA ASP A 57 8.54 -4.59 1.11
C ASP A 57 8.31 -3.96 2.48
N ALA A 58 8.91 -2.79 2.73
CA ALA A 58 8.72 -2.08 4.00
C ALA A 58 7.24 -1.70 4.22
N LEU A 59 6.53 -1.29 3.17
CA LEU A 59 5.12 -0.97 3.26
C LEU A 59 4.26 -2.20 3.57
N GLY A 60 4.51 -3.32 2.91
CA GLY A 60 3.83 -4.59 3.18
C GLY A 60 4.07 -5.07 4.61
N HIS A 61 5.32 -5.07 5.09
CA HIS A 61 5.64 -5.40 6.48
C HIS A 61 4.95 -4.47 7.47
N ARG A 62 4.86 -3.17 7.16
CA ARG A 62 4.15 -2.22 8.01
C ARG A 62 2.67 -2.58 8.13
N PHE A 63 2.02 -2.99 7.04
CA PHE A 63 0.62 -3.41 7.04
C PHE A 63 0.40 -4.69 7.87
N LEU A 64 1.27 -5.69 7.70
CA LEU A 64 1.24 -6.90 8.53
C LEU A 64 1.40 -6.57 10.03
N ALA A 65 2.34 -5.69 10.37
CA ALA A 65 2.56 -5.26 11.74
C ALA A 65 1.39 -4.46 12.35
N MET A 66 0.47 -3.94 11.52
CA MET A 66 -0.78 -3.33 11.98
C MET A 66 -1.95 -4.34 12.08
N GLY A 67 -1.71 -5.61 11.75
CA GLY A 67 -2.72 -6.67 11.81
C GLY A 67 -3.54 -6.86 10.53
N ALA A 68 -3.16 -6.21 9.42
CA ALA A 68 -3.82 -6.46 8.13
C ALA A 68 -3.54 -7.89 7.65
N ALA A 69 -4.57 -8.59 7.17
CA ALA A 69 -4.41 -9.96 6.68
C ALA A 69 -3.59 -9.96 5.38
N PRO A 70 -2.70 -10.95 5.15
CA PRO A 70 -1.91 -11.02 3.92
C PRO A 70 -2.76 -10.92 2.65
N ALA A 71 -3.90 -11.63 2.62
CA ALA A 71 -4.83 -11.60 1.49
C ALA A 71 -5.46 -10.21 1.24
N GLU A 72 -5.65 -9.40 2.29
CA GLU A 72 -6.11 -8.01 2.15
C GLU A 72 -5.05 -7.14 1.50
N ILE A 73 -3.80 -7.27 1.92
CA ILE A 73 -2.67 -6.52 1.36
C ILE A 73 -2.44 -6.90 -0.11
N VAL A 74 -2.51 -8.19 -0.45
CA VAL A 74 -2.41 -8.66 -1.85
C VAL A 74 -3.51 -8.03 -2.70
N ARG A 75 -4.77 -8.02 -2.23
CA ARG A 75 -5.87 -7.34 -2.95
C ARG A 75 -5.61 -5.85 -3.11
N LEU A 76 -5.08 -5.19 -2.08
CA LEU A 76 -4.75 -3.76 -2.14
C LEU A 76 -3.69 -3.47 -3.20
N PHE A 77 -2.60 -4.24 -3.26
CA PHE A 77 -1.58 -4.10 -4.31
C PHE A 77 -2.14 -4.37 -5.72
N ARG A 78 -3.09 -5.30 -5.85
CA ARG A 78 -3.67 -5.69 -7.14
C ARG A 78 -4.87 -4.84 -7.59
N THR A 79 -5.26 -3.78 -6.86
CA THR A 79 -6.55 -3.08 -7.09
C THR A 79 -6.62 -2.34 -8.43
N PHE A 80 -5.81 -1.28 -8.63
CA PHE A 80 -5.93 -0.42 -9.83
C PHE A 80 -4.77 -0.60 -10.81
N ASN A 81 -3.52 -0.59 -10.31
CA ASN A 81 -2.32 -0.75 -11.13
C ASN A 81 -1.65 -2.12 -10.86
N GLY A 82 -2.46 -3.16 -10.66
CA GLY A 82 -1.97 -4.48 -10.22
C GLY A 82 -0.96 -5.15 -11.15
N TYR A 83 -0.91 -4.76 -12.43
CA TYR A 83 0.08 -5.26 -13.40
C TYR A 83 1.38 -4.46 -13.44
N ALA A 84 1.46 -3.30 -12.80
CA ALA A 84 2.71 -2.56 -12.69
C ALA A 84 3.71 -3.39 -11.87
N ASP A 85 4.94 -3.54 -12.35
CA ASP A 85 5.92 -4.49 -11.80
C ASP A 85 6.09 -4.36 -10.28
N ALA A 86 6.20 -3.13 -9.76
CA ALA A 86 6.33 -2.91 -8.31
C ALA A 86 5.15 -3.49 -7.51
N PHE A 87 3.91 -3.29 -7.96
CA PHE A 87 2.72 -3.79 -7.28
C PHE A 87 2.51 -5.29 -7.50
N ARG A 88 2.73 -5.76 -8.74
CA ARG A 88 2.61 -7.17 -9.11
C ARG A 88 3.59 -8.03 -8.31
N LEU A 89 4.88 -7.72 -8.39
CA LEU A 89 5.93 -8.49 -7.72
C LEU A 89 5.78 -8.48 -6.20
N ALA A 90 5.37 -7.35 -5.61
CA ALA A 90 5.10 -7.28 -4.18
C ALA A 90 3.90 -8.13 -3.75
N GLY A 91 2.82 -8.12 -4.55
CA GLY A 91 1.66 -8.97 -4.35
C GLY A 91 2.01 -10.45 -4.45
N ASP A 92 2.73 -10.84 -5.51
CA ASP A 92 3.15 -12.22 -5.77
C ASP A 92 4.02 -12.77 -4.63
N LYS A 93 5.01 -11.99 -4.21
CA LYS A 93 5.91 -12.33 -3.10
C LYS A 93 5.16 -12.52 -1.78
N LEU A 94 4.20 -11.63 -1.48
CA LEU A 94 3.42 -11.71 -0.25
C LEU A 94 2.47 -12.90 -0.25
N GLU A 95 1.82 -13.18 -1.38
CA GLU A 95 0.96 -14.34 -1.59
C GLU A 95 1.72 -15.66 -1.41
N GLU A 96 2.92 -15.76 -1.99
CA GLU A 96 3.80 -16.91 -1.82
C GLU A 96 4.24 -17.09 -0.37
N THR A 97 4.68 -16.01 0.29
CA THR A 97 5.08 -16.05 1.70
C THR A 97 3.93 -16.51 2.60
N ALA A 98 2.72 -16.00 2.37
CA ALA A 98 1.53 -16.39 3.12
C ALA A 98 1.17 -17.86 2.91
N ARG A 99 1.26 -18.37 1.68
CA ARG A 99 0.99 -19.79 1.36
C ARG A 99 1.97 -20.73 2.07
N THR A 100 3.26 -20.41 2.04
CA THR A 100 4.30 -21.23 2.69
C THR A 100 4.20 -21.22 4.21
N SER A 101 3.66 -20.14 4.80
CA SER A 101 3.45 -20.01 6.25
C SER A 101 2.28 -20.86 6.77
N VAL A 102 1.35 -21.27 5.90
CA VAL A 102 0.15 -22.05 6.26
C VAL A 102 0.38 -23.56 6.11
N GLN A 103 1.38 -24.00 5.34
CA GLN A 103 1.70 -25.42 5.18
C GLN A 103 2.36 -25.95 6.47
N PRO A 104 1.81 -26.98 7.15
CA PRO A 104 2.48 -27.57 8.30
C PRO A 104 3.80 -28.18 7.85
N ARG A 105 4.88 -27.88 8.59
CA ARG A 105 6.15 -28.60 8.45
C ARG A 105 5.88 -30.04 8.89
N GLY A 106 5.72 -30.94 7.92
CA GLY A 106 5.68 -32.38 8.16
C GLY A 106 7.00 -32.87 8.75
#